data_AF-A0A2V7S302-F1
#
_entry.id   AF-A0A2V7S302-F1
#
_cell.length_a   1.000
_cell.length_b   1.000
_cell.length_c   1.000
_cell.angle_alpha   90.00
_cell.angle_beta   90.00
_cell.angle_gamma   90.00
#
_symmetry.space_group_name_H-M   'P 1'
#
loop_
_entity.id
_entity.type
_entity.pdbx_description
1 polymer ?
#
loop_
_entity_poly.entity_id
_entity_poly.type
_entity_poly.pdbx_seq_one_letter_code
_entity_poly.pdbx_strand_id
1 'polypeptide(L)' 'MTRNEHIDLERLSDFVDDRLLGDDRDAVQDHLASCLSCASHLARLQSLLEAAHALPDEIEPPPAVWADVRER' A
#
# COMPACT_ATOMS: atom_id res chain seq x y z
N MET A 1 -16.74 14.32 -17.19
CA MET A 1 -16.31 13.93 -15.83
C MET A 1 -16.61 12.45 -15.64
N THR A 2 -15.76 11.56 -16.13
CA THR A 2 -15.91 10.10 -15.96
C THR A 2 -14.82 9.60 -15.03
N ARG A 3 -14.99 9.94 -13.75
CA ARG A 3 -14.39 9.19 -12.64
C ARG A 3 -15.26 7.95 -12.38
N ASN A 4 -15.47 7.13 -13.43
CA ASN A 4 -16.45 6.03 -13.42
C ASN A 4 -16.03 4.81 -14.25
N GLU A 5 -14.77 4.72 -14.69
CA GLU A 5 -14.26 3.54 -15.43
C GLU A 5 -13.23 2.73 -14.63
N HIS A 6 -12.56 3.33 -13.65
CA HIS A 6 -11.53 2.68 -12.84
C HIS A 6 -11.67 3.07 -11.36
N ILE A 7 -11.25 2.16 -10.48
CA ILE A 7 -11.13 2.41 -9.04
C ILE A 7 -10.03 3.46 -8.82
N ASP A 8 -10.29 4.44 -7.97
CA ASP A 8 -9.28 5.38 -7.53
C ASP A 8 -8.22 4.74 -6.62
N LEU A 9 -7.07 5.42 -6.50
CA LEU A 9 -5.93 4.88 -5.77
C LEU A 9 -6.19 4.71 -4.27
N GLU A 10 -6.93 5.64 -3.65
CA GLU A 10 -7.22 5.60 -2.21
C GLU A 10 -8.03 4.35 -1.88
N ARG A 11 -9.10 4.10 -2.63
CA ARG A 11 -9.95 2.93 -2.44
C ARG A 11 -9.23 1.62 -2.78
N LEU A 12 -8.32 1.63 -3.75
CA LEU A 12 -7.46 0.47 -4.04
C LEU A 12 -6.44 0.21 -2.92
N SER A 13 -5.89 1.26 -2.30
CA SER A 13 -5.02 1.13 -1.12
C SER A 13 -5.79 0.57 0.07
N ASP A 14 -6.98 1.10 0.36
CA ASP A 14 -7.83 0.59 1.44
C ASP A 14 -8.21 -0.89 1.22
N PHE A 15 -8.36 -1.33 -0.02
CA PHE A 15 -8.56 -2.75 -0.34
C PHE A 15 -7.32 -3.60 0.00
N VAL A 16 -6.12 -3.13 -0.36
CA VAL A 16 -4.85 -3.82 -0.09
C VAL A 16 -4.57 -3.91 1.42
N ASP A 17 -4.88 -2.85 2.15
CA ASP A 17 -4.69 -2.75 3.59
C ASP A 17 -5.81 -3.45 4.40
N ASP A 18 -6.73 -4.15 3.72
CA ASP A 18 -7.90 -4.85 4.28
C ASP A 18 -8.80 -3.93 5.14
N ARG A 19 -8.89 -2.65 4.75
CA ARG A 19 -9.69 -1.60 5.41
C ARG A 19 -11.10 -1.50 4.84
N LEU A 20 -11.34 -2.02 3.64
CA LEU A 20 -12.68 -2.16 3.06
C LEU A 20 -13.37 -3.40 3.61
N LEU A 21 -14.67 -3.28 3.93
CA LEU A 21 -15.46 -4.36 4.52
C LEU A 21 -16.79 -4.54 3.78
N GLY A 22 -17.33 -5.76 3.83
CA GLY A 22 -18.63 -6.10 3.25
C GLY A 22 -18.73 -5.71 1.77
N ASP A 23 -19.88 -5.13 1.41
CA ASP A 23 -20.24 -4.77 0.04
C ASP A 23 -19.19 -3.90 -0.66
N ASP A 24 -18.48 -3.04 0.07
CA ASP A 24 -17.44 -2.17 -0.52
C ASP A 24 -16.22 -2.97 -0.98
N ARG A 25 -15.84 -4.01 -0.23
CA ARG A 25 -14.74 -4.91 -0.57
C ARG A 25 -15.12 -5.80 -1.75
N ASP A 26 -16.34 -6.32 -1.75
CA ASP A 26 -16.85 -7.18 -2.82
C ASP A 26 -16.94 -6.42 -4.15
N ALA A 27 -17.43 -5.17 -4.13
CA ALA A 27 -17.49 -4.33 -5.33
C ALA A 27 -16.10 -4.07 -5.94
N VAL A 28 -15.08 -3.85 -5.11
CA VAL A 28 -13.70 -3.69 -5.57
C VAL A 28 -13.16 -5.00 -6.14
N GLN A 29 -13.41 -6.12 -5.47
CA GLN A 29 -12.99 -7.44 -5.91
C GLN A 29 -13.59 -7.81 -7.28
N ASP A 30 -14.88 -7.56 -7.48
CA ASP A 30 -15.58 -7.82 -8.74
C ASP A 30 -15.03 -6.96 -9.89
N HIS A 31 -14.71 -5.70 -9.62
CA HIS A 31 -14.07 -4.84 -10.61
C HIS A 31 -12.66 -5.32 -10.96
N LEU A 32 -11.86 -5.73 -9.97
CA LEU A 32 -10.51 -6.26 -10.19
C LEU A 32 -10.51 -7.54 -11.04
N ALA A 33 -11.57 -8.36 -10.94
CA ALA A 33 -11.73 -9.57 -11.75
C ALA A 33 -11.96 -9.26 -13.25
N SER A 34 -12.46 -8.07 -13.58
CA SER A 34 -12.83 -7.68 -14.95
C SER A 34 -11.95 -6.59 -15.56
N CYS A 35 -11.19 -5.85 -14.74
CA CYS A 35 -10.38 -4.72 -15.19
C CYS A 35 -8.87 -4.99 -15.06
N LEU A 36 -8.23 -5.33 -16.19
CA LEU A 36 -6.78 -5.56 -16.27
C LEU A 36 -5.92 -4.36 -15.79
N SER A 37 -6.39 -3.12 -16.01
CA SER A 37 -5.69 -1.91 -15.58
C SER A 37 -5.63 -1.82 -14.05
N CYS A 38 -6.78 -1.95 -13.38
CA CYS A 38 -6.85 -1.94 -11.92
C CYS A 38 -6.15 -3.15 -11.29
N ALA A 39 -6.24 -4.33 -11.90
CA ALA A 39 -5.48 -5.51 -11.45
C ALA A 39 -3.95 -5.28 -11.55
N SER A 40 -3.49 -4.60 -12.60
CA SER A 40 -2.06 -4.25 -12.76
C SER A 40 -1.61 -3.22 -11.72
N HIS A 41 -2.45 -2.24 -11.39
CA HIS A 41 -2.18 -1.30 -10.30
C HIS A 41 -2.13 -2.00 -8.94
N LEU A 42 -3.05 -2.93 -8.68
CA LEU A 42 -3.06 -3.73 -7.46
C LEU A 42 -1.76 -4.53 -7.31
N ALA A 43 -1.35 -5.24 -8.35
CA ALA A 43 -0.11 -6.02 -8.33
C ALA A 43 1.11 -5.12 -8.04
N ARG A 44 1.15 -3.92 -8.63
CA ARG A 44 2.23 -2.96 -8.40
C ARG A 44 2.27 -2.45 -6.95
N LEU A 45 1.10 -2.20 -6.34
CA LEU A 45 1.01 -1.84 -4.92
C LEU A 45 1.48 -2.98 -4.02
N GLN A 46 1.03 -4.21 -4.28
CA GLN A 46 1.45 -5.39 -3.53
C GLN A 46 2.97 -5.62 -3.61
N SER A 47 3.58 -5.46 -4.79
CA SER A 47 5.05 -5.55 -4.92
C SER A 47 5.79 -4.48 -4.14
N LEU A 48 5.24 -3.26 -4.03
CA LEU A 48 5.85 -2.20 -3.21
C LEU A 48 5.79 -2.54 -1.72
N LEU A 49 4.65 -3.09 -1.25
CA LEU A 49 4.50 -3.52 0.13
C LEU A 49 5.40 -4.70 0.47
N GLU A 50 5.53 -5.68 -0.44
CA GLU A 50 6.45 -6.80 -0.26
C GLU A 50 7.90 -6.31 -0.17
N ALA A 51 8.31 -5.39 -1.04
CA ALA A 51 9.64 -4.78 -0.98
C ALA A 51 9.88 -3.99 0.31
N ALA A 52 8.86 -3.28 0.80
CA ALA A 52 8.93 -2.53 2.05
C ALA A 52 9.03 -3.47 3.27
N HIS A 53 8.27 -4.56 3.29
CA HIS A 53 8.36 -5.59 4.32
C HIS A 53 9.68 -6.36 4.30
N ALA A 54 10.38 -6.39 3.16
CA ALA A 54 11.70 -7.00 3.05
C ALA A 54 12.84 -6.09 3.57
N LEU A 55 12.53 -4.85 3.96
CA LEU A 55 13.52 -3.96 4.58
C LEU A 55 13.89 -4.46 5.99
N PRO A 56 15.13 -4.19 6.47
CA PRO A 56 15.51 -4.51 7.83
C PRO A 56 14.59 -3.80 8.85
N ASP A 57 14.16 -4.52 9.90
CA ASP A 57 13.37 -3.96 11.00
C ASP A 57 14.10 -2.82 11.74
N GLU A 58 15.43 -2.92 11.80
CA GLU A 58 16.29 -1.95 12.48
C GLU A 58 17.50 -1.62 11.60
N ILE A 59 17.85 -0.34 11.59
CA ILE A 59 19.09 0.16 11.01
C ILE A 59 19.84 0.85 12.12
N GLU A 60 21.03 0.34 12.45
CA GLU A 60 21.92 0.96 13.44
C GLU A 60 22.24 2.40 13.01
N PRO A 61 21.84 3.41 13.80
CA PRO A 61 22.15 4.79 13.50
C PRO A 61 23.68 5.03 13.53
N PRO A 62 24.19 5.97 12.73
CA PRO A 62 25.60 6.34 12.81
C PRO A 62 25.98 6.78 14.24
N PRO A 63 27.19 6.45 14.75
CA PRO A 63 27.60 6.77 16.12
C PRO A 63 27.49 8.26 16.50
N ALA A 64 27.60 9.17 15.52
CA ALA A 64 27.43 10.60 15.72
C ALA A 64 26.01 10.96 16.20
N VAL A 65 24.98 10.27 15.71
CA VAL A 65 23.58 10.49 16.12
C VAL A 65 23.38 10.14 17.59
N TRP A 66 24.06 9.07 18.06
CA TRP A 66 23.98 8.66 19.46
C TRP A 66 24.71 9.60 20.43
N ALA A 67 25.76 10.30 19.97
CA ALA A 67 26.49 11.26 20.80
C ALA A 67 25.56 12.40 21.25
N ASP A 68 24.79 12.97 20.32
CA ASP A 68 23.87 14.08 20.58
C ASP A 68 22.70 13.70 21.52
N VAL A 69 22.28 12.43 21.52
CA VAL A 69 21.22 11.94 22.43
C VAL A 69 21.74 11.77 23.85
N ARG A 70 23.00 11.37 24.02
CA ARG A 70 23.61 11.11 25.35
C ARG A 70 24.05 12.37 26.08
N GLU A 71 24.23 13.48 25.36
CA GLU A 71 24.59 14.78 25.94
C GLU A 71 23.38 15.60 26.43
N ARG A 72 22.15 15.06 26.35
CA ARG A 72 20.91 15.68 26.84
C ARG A 72 20.41 15.06 28.14
#